data_AF-A0A2H0AFH1-F1
#
_entry.id   AF-A0A2H0AFH1-F1
#
_cell.length_a   1.000
_cell.length_b   1.000
_cell.length_c   1.000
_cell.angle_alpha   90.00
_cell.angle_beta   90.00
_cell.angle_gamma   90.00
#
_symmetry.space_group_name_H-M   'P 1'
#
loop_
_entity.id
_entity.type
_entity.pdbx_description
1 polymer ?
#
loop_
_entity_poly.entity_id
_entity_poly.type
_entity_poly.pdbx_seq_one_letter_code
_entity_poly.pdbx_strand_id
1 'polypeptide(L)'
;MAVLYMDVVFMGGVKDQHYLEKRQDSVLIGLNCNAPFANCFCSATKSGPFLETGFDLMFTDLGDRFLVEVGRPKGREMLQAWQQFFTPAE
;
A
#
# COMPACT_ATOMS: atom_id res chain seq x y z
N MET A 1 4.62 6.55 3.05
CA MET A 1 4.56 6.12 1.63
C MET A 1 4.93 7.31 0.75
N ALA A 2 5.95 7.22 -0.12
CA ALA A 2 6.41 8.35 -0.95
C ALA A 2 5.32 8.93 -1.86
N VAL A 3 4.42 8.07 -2.38
CA VAL A 3 3.30 8.47 -3.24
C VAL A 3 2.37 9.49 -2.57
N LEU A 4 2.18 9.43 -1.25
CA LEU A 4 1.34 10.42 -0.54
C LEU A 4 1.95 11.83 -0.56
N TYR A 5 3.29 11.94 -0.58
CA TYR A 5 3.94 13.23 -0.74
C TYR A 5 3.82 13.75 -2.17
N MET A 6 3.82 12.85 -3.16
CA MET A 6 3.54 13.22 -4.55
C MET A 6 2.11 13.73 -4.69
N ASP A 7 1.14 13.15 -3.97
CA ASP A 7 -0.24 13.64 -3.95
C ASP A 7 -0.31 15.12 -3.50
N VAL A 8 0.51 15.54 -2.52
CA VAL A 8 0.57 16.94 -2.06
C VAL A 8 1.03 17.89 -3.17
N VAL A 9 2.05 17.49 -3.94
CA VAL A 9 2.65 18.35 -4.98
C VAL A 9 1.77 18.39 -6.23
N PHE A 10 1.36 17.23 -6.73
CA PHE A 10 0.71 17.12 -8.04
C PHE A 10 -0.81 17.28 -8.00
N MET A 11 -1.42 17.18 -6.81
CA MET A 11 -2.84 17.49 -6.62
C MET A 11 -3.07 18.84 -5.92
N GLY A 12 -2.00 19.49 -5.42
CA GLY A 12 -2.06 20.79 -4.78
C GLY A 12 -2.01 21.94 -5.79
N GLY A 13 -2.94 22.89 -5.70
CA GLY A 13 -3.01 24.02 -6.63
C GLY A 13 -3.53 23.62 -8.01
N VAL A 14 -2.74 23.88 -9.06
CA VAL A 14 -3.07 23.44 -10.43
C VAL A 14 -2.74 21.96 -10.54
N LYS A 15 -3.77 21.13 -10.68
CA LYS A 15 -3.61 19.67 -10.69
C LYS A 15 -2.93 19.20 -11.97
N ASP A 16 -1.97 18.31 -11.82
CA ASP A 16 -1.35 17.61 -12.95
C ASP A 16 -2.26 16.45 -13.38
N GLN A 17 -2.87 16.59 -14.56
CA GLN A 17 -3.83 15.62 -15.07
C GLN A 17 -3.19 14.24 -15.34
N HIS A 18 -1.94 14.21 -15.81
CA HIS A 18 -1.23 12.95 -16.06
C HIS A 18 -0.90 12.20 -14.78
N TYR A 19 -0.58 12.93 -13.71
CA TYR A 19 -0.40 12.36 -12.39
C TYR A 19 -1.72 11.78 -11.86
N LEU A 20 -2.81 12.54 -11.93
CA LEU A 20 -4.12 12.12 -11.43
C LEU A 20 -4.60 10.83 -12.08
N GLU A 21 -4.55 10.74 -13.40
CA GLU A 21 -4.97 9.56 -14.17
C GLU A 21 -4.17 8.32 -13.72
N LYS A 22 -2.83 8.42 -13.72
CA LYS A 22 -1.97 7.33 -13.25
C LYS A 22 -2.25 6.96 -11.80
N ARG A 23 -2.45 7.95 -10.93
CA ARG A 23 -2.66 7.76 -9.50
C ARG A 23 -4.00 7.09 -9.19
N GLN A 24 -5.04 7.37 -9.97
CA GLN A 24 -6.36 6.76 -9.89
C GLN A 24 -6.36 5.33 -10.46
N ASP A 25 -5.67 5.11 -11.59
CA ASP A 25 -5.66 3.83 -12.28
C ASP A 25 -4.68 2.82 -11.64
N SER A 26 -3.69 3.31 -10.89
CA SER A 26 -2.73 2.45 -10.18
C SER A 26 -3.33 1.77 -8.95
N VAL A 27 -2.82 0.58 -8.66
CA VAL A 27 -3.00 -0.12 -7.39
C VAL A 27 -1.70 0.02 -6.60
N LEU A 28 -1.80 0.40 -5.33
CA LEU A 28 -0.68 0.50 -4.42
C LEU A 28 -0.65 -0.72 -3.51
N ILE A 29 0.29 -1.63 -3.76
CA ILE A 29 0.53 -2.80 -2.91
C ILE A 29 1.82 -2.56 -2.12
N GLY A 30 1.74 -2.60 -0.79
CA GLY A 30 2.90 -2.54 0.09
C GLY A 30 3.33 -3.93 0.53
N LEU A 31 4.61 -4.08 0.87
CA LEU A 31 5.16 -5.28 1.50
C LEU A 31 5.89 -4.89 2.78
N ASN A 32 5.45 -5.45 3.91
CA ASN A 32 6.07 -5.25 5.21
C ASN A 32 7.45 -5.92 5.26
N CYS A 33 8.38 -5.26 5.94
CA CYS A 33 9.71 -5.81 6.19
C CYS A 33 9.68 -6.74 7.41
N ASN A 34 10.11 -7.99 7.23
CA ASN A 34 10.24 -8.97 8.31
C ASN A 34 11.61 -8.95 9.02
N ALA A 35 12.59 -8.25 8.45
CA ALA A 35 13.95 -8.22 8.95
C ALA A 35 14.45 -6.77 9.10
N PRO A 36 13.86 -5.96 10.00
CA PRO A 36 14.40 -4.64 10.30
C PRO A 36 15.79 -4.78 10.93
N PHE A 37 16.68 -3.82 10.64
CA PHE A 37 18.01 -3.73 11.25
C PHE A 37 18.22 -2.35 11.89
N ALA A 38 19.29 -2.21 12.68
CA ALA A 38 19.52 -1.06 13.55
C ALA A 38 19.49 0.31 12.84
N ASN A 39 19.86 0.36 11.56
CA ASN A 39 19.91 1.60 10.78
C ASN A 39 18.76 1.70 9.75
N CYS A 40 17.68 0.93 9.91
CA CYS A 40 16.45 1.14 9.14
C CYS A 40 15.74 2.43 9.59
N PHE A 41 15.25 3.21 8.62
CA PHE A 41 14.52 4.45 8.90
C PHE A 41 13.00 4.33 8.76
N CYS A 42 12.49 3.19 8.31
CA CYS A 42 11.08 3.02 7.94
C CYS A 42 10.12 3.45 9.07
N SER A 43 10.42 3.05 10.31
CA SER A 43 9.60 3.38 11.47
C SER A 43 9.70 4.88 11.82
N ALA A 44 10.92 5.42 11.80
CA ALA A 44 11.18 6.84 12.04
C ALA A 44 10.47 7.74 11.01
N THR A 45 10.37 7.31 9.75
CA THR A 45 9.69 8.04 8.67
C THR A 45 8.20 7.70 8.57
N LYS A 46 7.64 6.92 9.50
CA LYS A 46 6.24 6.45 9.46
C LYS A 46 5.86 5.84 8.11
N SER A 47 6.79 5.10 7.52
CA SER A 47 6.64 4.46 6.22
C SER A 47 6.81 2.94 6.32
N GLY A 48 6.55 2.38 7.50
CA GLY A 48 6.53 0.94 7.77
C GLY A 48 7.56 0.47 8.81
N PRO A 49 7.62 -0.83 9.11
CA PRO A 49 6.58 -1.82 8.78
C PRO A 49 5.23 -1.43 9.40
N PHE A 50 4.13 -1.92 8.84
CA PHE A 50 2.75 -1.65 9.28
C PHE A 50 2.30 -0.21 9.03
N LEU A 51 2.35 0.24 7.76
CA LEU A 51 1.65 1.50 7.43
C LEU A 51 0.16 1.33 7.71
N GLU A 52 -0.47 2.41 8.18
CA GLU A 52 -1.91 2.44 8.42
C GLU A 52 -2.70 2.95 7.20
N THR A 53 -2.07 3.75 6.33
CA THR A 53 -2.75 4.41 5.20
C THR A 53 -1.88 4.52 3.94
N GLY A 54 -2.51 4.84 2.81
CA GLY A 54 -1.83 5.14 1.55
C GLY A 54 -1.52 3.95 0.65
N PHE A 55 -2.15 2.81 0.91
CA PHE A 55 -2.08 1.59 0.10
C PHE A 55 -3.49 1.03 -0.15
N ASP A 56 -3.63 0.19 -1.17
CA ASP A 56 -4.83 -0.61 -1.40
C ASP A 56 -4.76 -1.93 -0.66
N LEU A 57 -3.61 -2.61 -0.74
CA LEU A 57 -3.32 -3.85 -0.05
C LEU A 57 -1.94 -3.78 0.62
N MET A 58 -1.80 -4.32 1.82
CA MET A 58 -0.52 -4.49 2.51
C MET A 58 -0.26 -5.98 2.74
N PHE A 59 0.89 -6.45 2.27
CA PHE A 59 1.30 -7.84 2.39
C PHE A 59 2.32 -7.96 3.51
N THR A 60 2.17 -8.98 4.34
CA THR A 60 3.20 -9.41 5.30
C THR A 60 3.55 -10.84 4.96
N ASP A 61 4.80 -11.07 4.60
CA ASP A 61 5.31 -12.41 4.29
C ASP A 61 5.32 -13.25 5.58
N LEU A 62 4.69 -14.42 5.56
CA LEU A 62 4.71 -15.38 6.67
C LEU A 62 5.56 -16.62 6.34
N GLY A 63 6.21 -16.64 5.17
CA GLY A 63 7.05 -17.71 4.66
C GLY A 63 6.33 -18.58 3.62
N ASP A 64 5.25 -19.26 4.02
CA ASP A 64 4.46 -20.13 3.15
C ASP A 64 3.23 -19.44 2.53
N ARG A 65 2.85 -18.30 3.10
CA ARG A 65 1.70 -17.48 2.71
C ARG A 65 1.94 -16.02 3.03
N PHE A 66 1.05 -15.16 2.53
CA PHE A 66 1.03 -13.75 2.90
C PHE A 66 -0.22 -13.43 3.73
N LEU A 67 -0.03 -12.71 4.83
CA LEU A 67 -1.14 -11.98 5.45
C LEU A 67 -1.40 -10.73 4.62
N VAL A 68 -2.65 -10.53 4.20
CA VAL A 68 -3.04 -9.39 3.36
C VAL A 68 -4.05 -8.53 4.09
N GLU A 69 -3.69 -7.27 4.33
CA GLU A 69 -4.55 -6.27 4.93
C GLU A 69 -5.10 -5.32 3.86
N VAL A 70 -6.37 -4.95 3.99
CA VAL A 70 -7.04 -4.06 3.02
C VAL A 70 -7.02 -2.62 3.53
N GLY A 71 -6.37 -1.72 2.79
CA GLY A 71 -6.26 -0.31 3.15
C GLY A 71 -7.36 0.58 2.55
N ARG A 72 -7.73 0.36 1.29
CA ARG A 72 -8.71 1.20 0.56
C ARG A 72 -9.77 0.37 -0.17
N PRO A 73 -10.93 0.95 -0.52
CA PRO A 73 -12.01 0.24 -1.22
C PRO A 73 -11.56 -0.52 -2.47
N LYS A 74 -10.68 0.10 -3.28
CA LYS A 74 -10.09 -0.54 -4.46
C LYS A 74 -9.42 -1.88 -4.12
N GLY A 75 -8.70 -1.97 -3.00
CA GLY A 75 -8.12 -3.23 -2.52
C GLY A 75 -9.17 -4.30 -2.21
N ARG A 76 -10.30 -3.92 -1.61
CA ARG A 76 -11.41 -4.86 -1.34
C ARG A 76 -12.02 -5.39 -2.64
N GLU A 77 -12.24 -4.51 -3.62
CA GLU A 77 -12.75 -4.90 -4.94
C GLU A 77 -11.80 -5.90 -5.62
N MET A 78 -10.47 -5.70 -5.49
CA MET A 78 -9.49 -6.67 -5.98
C MET A 78 -9.61 -8.03 -5.30
N LEU A 79 -9.68 -8.08 -3.97
CA LEU A 79 -9.84 -9.36 -3.26
C LEU A 79 -11.11 -10.11 -3.71
N GLN A 80 -12.20 -9.38 -3.95
CA GLN A 80 -13.46 -9.94 -4.44
C GLN A 80 -13.37 -10.42 -5.89
N ALA A 81 -12.60 -9.75 -6.75
CA ALA A 81 -12.41 -10.15 -8.14
C ALA A 81 -11.51 -11.40 -8.29
N TRP A 82 -10.59 -11.62 -7.34
CA TRP A 82 -9.59 -12.69 -7.41
C TRP A 82 -9.61 -13.62 -6.19
N GLN A 83 -10.81 -13.99 -5.72
CA GLN A 83 -11.02 -14.82 -4.53
C GLN A 83 -10.24 -16.15 -4.53
N GLN A 84 -9.92 -16.71 -5.70
CA GLN A 84 -9.13 -17.93 -5.82
C GLN A 84 -7.72 -17.85 -5.19
N PHE A 85 -7.16 -16.65 -4.99
CA PHE A 85 -5.85 -16.46 -4.37
C PHE A 85 -5.92 -16.05 -2.89
N PHE A 86 -7.11 -15.77 -2.36
CA PHE A 86 -7.28 -15.20 -1.03
C PHE A 86 -8.27 -16.01 -0.20
N THR A 87 -7.87 -16.33 1.02
CA THR A 87 -8.76 -16.88 2.04
C THR A 87 -8.88 -15.87 3.19
N PRO A 88 -10.04 -15.79 3.87
CA PRO A 88 -10.15 -15.01 5.10
C PRO A 88 -9.05 -15.39 6.09
N ALA A 89 -8.45 -14.38 6.73
CA ALA A 89 -7.53 -14.62 7.84
C ALA A 89 -8.34 -15.11 9.05
N GLU A 90 -7.90 -16.22 9.64
CA GLU A 90 -8.45 -16.80 10.88
C GLU A 90 -7.87 -16.13 12.13
#